data_AF-A0A9D8SNU8-F1
#
_entry.id   AF-A0A9D8SNU8-F1
#
_cell.length_a   1.000
_cell.length_b   1.000
_cell.length_c   1.000
_cell.angle_alpha   90.00
_cell.angle_beta   90.00
_cell.angle_gamma   90.00
#
_symmetry.space_group_name_H-M   'P 1'
#
loop_
_entity.id
_entity.type
_entity.pdbx_description
1 polymer ?
#
loop_
_entity_poly.entity_id
_entity_poly.type
_entity_poly.pdbx_seq_one_letter_code
_entity_poly.pdbx_strand_id
1 'polypeptide(L)'
;MALEPGCPLIDPTNANDRILFRWFRGMTPEPEWADENCEIIQYYLRNDQGARLEDIEEVQPVTNQDLKELLASEIERLQLRFDAIRPVSTTEKILYQRLSEEFRDLIENTKRPDRTYYFFKYQDGGGFWRLIWIPGYTPKSQEGGTPMICDDEECSQLYLRLPKAKAACPICAHVPTAKRKAIEAARRKRNFYSALILLLLLVGWVTWNQFTLLVKPGVCETPVGTQVDFRIMTPGLDGFGLLLSKDVTQSVLRASEDPAVAAFLENGTQKLLAVTPGETNVKFQTGLRRKTLKFKVIPPTAAHSVWIESSRENLAVGTTAQVRLLGKFSEDGTVADLTQAAVWEIPANSPIYFNDGFIEAKSTGKAQLKAAYIAPGDTQKKEAVLELTVTKEPV
;
A
#
# COMPACT_ATOMS: atom_id res chain seq x y z
N MET A 1 43.92 -33.90 -8.52
CA MET A 1 43.01 -34.80 -7.77
C MET A 1 43.73 -36.11 -7.56
N ALA A 2 43.95 -36.57 -6.33
CA ALA A 2 44.89 -37.66 -6.04
C ALA A 2 44.20 -38.98 -5.64
N LEU A 3 44.60 -40.08 -6.28
CA LEU A 3 44.24 -41.48 -6.08
C LEU A 3 44.61 -41.97 -4.67
N GLU A 4 45.67 -41.42 -4.11
CA GLU A 4 46.16 -41.49 -2.72
C GLU A 4 46.72 -40.11 -2.35
N PRO A 5 46.99 -39.74 -1.08
CA PRO A 5 47.73 -38.50 -0.79
C PRO A 5 49.05 -38.45 -1.58
N GLY A 6 49.06 -37.66 -2.67
CA GLY A 6 50.22 -37.48 -3.56
C GLY A 6 50.18 -38.13 -4.96
N CYS A 7 49.20 -38.97 -5.32
CA CYS A 7 49.17 -39.62 -6.66
C CYS A 7 48.04 -39.09 -7.57
N PRO A 8 48.24 -38.09 -8.44
CA PRO A 8 47.15 -37.49 -9.19
C PRO A 8 46.56 -38.41 -10.29
N LEU A 9 45.22 -38.40 -10.47
CA LEU A 9 44.53 -39.12 -11.55
C LEU A 9 45.03 -38.64 -12.93
N ILE A 10 45.27 -37.34 -13.06
CA ILE A 10 45.94 -36.73 -14.19
C ILE A 10 47.37 -36.43 -13.78
N ASP A 11 48.33 -37.16 -14.34
CA ASP A 11 49.75 -37.00 -14.06
C ASP A 11 50.45 -36.15 -15.13
N PRO A 12 51.49 -35.36 -14.78
CA PRO A 12 52.26 -34.59 -15.76
C PRO A 12 52.92 -35.45 -16.85
N THR A 13 53.20 -36.72 -16.54
CA THR A 13 53.79 -37.68 -17.49
C THR A 13 52.78 -38.36 -18.40
N ASN A 14 51.49 -38.04 -18.27
CA ASN A 14 50.36 -38.58 -19.03
C ASN A 14 50.29 -40.14 -19.04
N ALA A 15 50.86 -40.80 -18.03
CA ALA A 15 50.91 -42.24 -17.91
C ALA A 15 49.52 -42.83 -17.58
N ASN A 16 48.74 -42.15 -16.76
CA ASN A 16 47.38 -42.57 -16.43
C ASN A 16 46.43 -42.36 -17.62
N ASP A 17 46.58 -41.29 -18.39
CA ASP A 17 45.81 -41.08 -19.62
C ASP A 17 46.03 -42.21 -20.64
N ARG A 18 47.27 -42.68 -20.81
CA ARG A 18 47.54 -43.82 -21.70
C ARG A 18 46.79 -45.08 -21.28
N ILE A 19 46.66 -45.30 -19.97
CA ILE A 19 45.88 -46.41 -19.41
C ILE A 19 44.38 -46.19 -19.68
N LEU A 20 43.87 -44.98 -19.42
CA LEU A 20 42.48 -44.61 -19.66
C LEU A 20 42.10 -44.73 -21.14
N PHE A 21 42.95 -44.22 -22.04
CA PHE A 21 42.78 -44.35 -23.49
C PHE A 21 42.80 -45.80 -23.94
N ARG A 22 43.64 -46.65 -23.36
CA ARG A 22 43.63 -48.10 -23.69
C ARG A 22 42.30 -48.76 -23.31
N TRP A 23 41.69 -48.36 -22.20
CA TRP A 23 40.43 -48.90 -21.70
C TRP A 23 39.19 -48.33 -22.42
N PHE A 24 39.14 -47.01 -22.58
CA PHE A 24 37.94 -46.29 -23.01
C PHE A 24 38.06 -45.69 -24.42
N ARG A 25 39.27 -45.66 -24.99
CA ARG A 25 39.59 -45.11 -26.33
C ARG A 25 39.04 -43.70 -26.51
N GLY A 26 38.34 -43.42 -27.60
CA GLY A 26 37.84 -42.08 -27.93
C GLY A 26 36.73 -41.56 -27.01
N MET A 27 36.33 -42.29 -25.96
CA MET A 27 35.33 -41.86 -24.98
C MET A 27 35.92 -41.01 -23.85
N THR A 28 37.25 -40.98 -23.71
CA THR A 28 37.95 -40.15 -22.72
C THR A 28 38.86 -39.16 -23.45
N PRO A 29 38.76 -37.85 -23.16
CA PRO A 29 39.59 -36.86 -23.82
C PRO A 29 41.02 -36.91 -23.28
N GLU A 30 41.98 -36.47 -24.09
CA GLU A 30 43.38 -36.32 -23.68
C GLU A 30 43.54 -35.03 -22.85
N PRO A 31 44.02 -35.12 -21.60
CA PRO A 31 44.39 -33.93 -20.84
C PRO A 31 45.78 -33.44 -21.24
N GLU A 32 45.92 -32.14 -21.49
CA GLU A 32 47.19 -31.47 -21.73
C GLU A 32 47.32 -30.26 -20.79
N TRP A 33 48.47 -30.11 -20.15
CA TRP A 33 48.74 -28.97 -19.27
C TRP A 33 49.10 -27.75 -20.12
N ALA A 34 48.27 -26.71 -20.07
CA ALA A 34 48.42 -25.53 -20.91
C ALA A 34 49.43 -24.49 -20.37
N ASP A 35 49.80 -24.60 -19.10
CA ASP A 35 50.72 -23.69 -18.41
C ASP A 35 51.83 -24.46 -17.69
N GLU A 36 53.02 -23.85 -17.61
CA GLU A 36 54.20 -24.38 -16.91
C GLU A 36 53.93 -24.57 -15.41
N ASN A 37 52.98 -23.82 -14.84
CA ASN A 37 52.58 -23.93 -13.44
C ASN A 37 51.59 -25.07 -13.16
N CYS A 38 51.19 -25.84 -14.17
CA CYS A 38 50.22 -26.93 -14.04
C CYS A 38 48.89 -26.49 -13.38
N GLU A 39 48.36 -25.31 -13.73
CA GLU A 39 47.10 -24.81 -13.19
C GLU A 39 45.91 -25.01 -14.15
N ILE A 40 46.17 -25.02 -15.46
CA ILE A 40 45.16 -25.12 -16.51
C ILE A 40 45.35 -26.43 -17.28
N ILE A 41 44.28 -27.22 -17.37
CA ILE A 41 44.22 -28.45 -18.16
C ILE A 41 43.28 -28.21 -19.34
N GLN A 42 43.78 -28.43 -20.55
CA GLN A 42 42.99 -28.46 -21.77
C GLN A 42 42.68 -29.91 -22.14
N TYR A 43 41.47 -30.16 -22.63
CA TYR A 43 41.02 -31.49 -23.03
C TYR A 43 40.88 -31.56 -24.56
N TYR A 44 41.59 -32.48 -25.18
CA TYR A 44 41.52 -32.73 -26.62
C TYR A 44 40.75 -34.01 -26.93
N LEU A 45 39.83 -33.93 -27.87
CA LEU A 45 39.05 -35.10 -28.29
C LEU A 45 39.87 -35.98 -29.22
N ARG A 46 39.79 -37.30 -29.02
CA ARG A 46 40.48 -38.31 -29.82
C ARG A 46 39.48 -39.30 -30.39
N ASN A 47 39.74 -39.82 -31.58
CA ASN A 47 39.01 -40.97 -32.09
C ASN A 47 39.51 -42.29 -31.45
N ASP A 48 38.86 -43.41 -31.77
CA ASP A 48 39.25 -44.72 -31.23
C ASP A 48 40.66 -45.19 -31.65
N GLN A 49 41.23 -44.58 -32.71
CA GLN A 49 42.59 -44.84 -33.20
C GLN A 49 43.64 -43.93 -32.55
N GLY A 50 43.22 -42.91 -31.80
CA GLY A 50 44.10 -41.98 -31.09
C GLY A 50 44.44 -40.70 -31.85
N ALA A 51 43.84 -40.47 -33.03
CA ALA A 51 43.99 -39.21 -33.75
C ALA A 51 43.09 -38.13 -33.13
N ARG A 52 43.60 -36.90 -33.03
CA ARG A 52 42.84 -35.74 -32.55
C ARG A 52 41.77 -35.36 -33.57
N LEU A 53 40.58 -34.97 -33.08
CA LEU A 53 39.49 -34.48 -33.91
C LEU A 53 39.65 -32.97 -34.13
N GLU A 54 39.61 -32.53 -35.39
CA GLU A 54 39.74 -31.11 -35.78
C GLU A 54 38.37 -30.46 -36.03
N ASP A 55 37.42 -31.20 -36.61
CA ASP A 55 36.08 -30.72 -36.97
C ASP A 55 35.05 -31.01 -35.87
N ILE A 56 35.10 -30.27 -34.77
CA ILE A 56 34.11 -30.35 -33.70
C ILE A 56 33.24 -29.09 -33.73
N GLU A 57 31.97 -29.24 -34.09
CA GLU A 57 31.06 -28.10 -34.24
C GLU A 57 30.61 -27.55 -32.87
N GLU A 58 30.31 -28.44 -31.92
CA GLU A 58 29.79 -28.03 -30.62
C GLU A 58 30.12 -29.05 -29.52
N VAL A 59 30.51 -28.55 -28.34
CA VAL A 59 30.69 -29.34 -27.11
C VAL A 59 29.80 -28.78 -26.02
N GLN A 60 28.90 -29.61 -25.47
CA GLN A 60 27.95 -29.22 -24.44
C GLN A 60 27.98 -30.19 -23.24
N PRO A 61 27.72 -29.72 -22.02
CA PRO A 61 27.48 -30.62 -20.89
C PRO A 61 26.19 -31.43 -21.13
N VAL A 62 26.20 -32.70 -20.75
CA VAL A 62 25.07 -33.60 -21.01
C VAL A 62 23.96 -33.38 -19.99
N THR A 63 22.71 -33.30 -20.43
CA THR A 63 21.56 -33.25 -19.52
C THR A 63 21.13 -34.65 -19.06
N ASN A 64 20.38 -34.73 -17.96
CA ASN A 64 19.86 -36.02 -17.48
C ASN A 64 18.89 -36.70 -18.46
N GLN A 65 18.26 -35.93 -19.36
CA GLN A 65 17.39 -36.45 -20.41
C GLN A 65 18.21 -37.02 -21.57
N ASP A 66 19.26 -36.31 -22.01
CA ASP A 66 20.15 -36.77 -23.09
C ASP A 66 20.78 -38.14 -22.79
N LEU A 67 21.18 -38.38 -21.54
CA LEU A 67 21.73 -39.68 -21.12
C LEU A 67 20.74 -40.84 -21.25
N LYS A 68 19.44 -40.58 -21.14
CA LYS A 68 18.40 -41.64 -21.22
C LYS A 68 17.90 -41.88 -22.63
N GLU A 69 17.95 -40.86 -23.48
CA GLU A 69 17.36 -40.89 -24.81
C GLU A 69 18.46 -40.93 -25.88
N LEU A 70 19.05 -39.77 -26.17
CA LEU A 70 19.98 -39.55 -27.27
C LEU A 70 21.28 -40.37 -27.17
N LEU A 71 21.81 -40.53 -25.96
CA LEU A 71 23.15 -41.08 -25.70
C LEU A 71 23.12 -42.44 -24.99
N ALA A 72 21.95 -43.09 -24.91
CA ALA A 72 21.79 -44.36 -24.21
C ALA A 72 22.73 -45.46 -24.76
N SER A 73 22.88 -45.53 -26.08
CA SER A 73 23.76 -46.48 -26.76
C SER A 73 25.26 -46.22 -26.47
N GLU A 74 25.66 -44.97 -26.29
CA GLU A 74 27.05 -44.63 -25.94
C GLU A 74 27.35 -44.94 -24.46
N ILE A 75 26.37 -44.80 -23.56
CA ILE A 75 26.51 -45.24 -22.16
C ILE A 75 26.65 -46.76 -22.08
N GLU A 76 25.84 -47.52 -22.81
CA GLU A 76 25.95 -48.98 -22.88
C GLU A 76 27.32 -49.40 -23.43
N ARG A 77 27.80 -48.73 -24.49
CA ARG A 77 29.13 -48.95 -25.04
C ARG A 77 30.24 -48.64 -24.03
N LEU A 78 30.07 -47.61 -23.20
CA LEU A 78 31.01 -47.27 -22.13
C LEU A 78 30.98 -48.33 -21.00
N GLN A 79 29.80 -48.85 -20.63
CA GLN A 79 29.64 -49.95 -19.67
C GLN A 79 30.32 -51.23 -20.16
N LEU A 80 30.08 -51.62 -21.43
CA LEU A 80 30.72 -52.79 -22.04
C LEU A 80 32.24 -52.68 -22.03
N ARG A 81 32.78 -51.47 -22.29
CA ARG A 81 34.22 -51.22 -22.19
C ARG A 81 34.71 -51.31 -20.76
N PHE A 82 33.95 -50.80 -19.80
CA PHE A 82 34.27 -50.87 -18.38
C PHE A 82 34.35 -52.33 -17.88
N ASP A 83 33.38 -53.16 -18.25
CA ASP A 83 33.31 -54.58 -17.87
C ASP A 83 34.41 -55.43 -18.52
N ALA A 84 34.93 -55.00 -19.68
CA ALA A 84 36.03 -55.66 -20.37
C ALA A 84 37.42 -55.39 -19.74
N ILE A 85 37.53 -54.45 -18.79
CA ILE A 85 38.82 -54.05 -18.21
C ILE A 85 39.36 -55.17 -17.30
N ARG A 86 40.61 -55.56 -17.54
CA ARG A 86 41.37 -56.45 -16.64
C ARG A 86 42.68 -55.76 -16.22
N PRO A 87 42.74 -55.19 -14.99
CA PRO A 87 43.92 -54.46 -14.54
C PRO A 87 45.08 -55.41 -14.21
N VAL A 88 46.25 -55.15 -14.79
CA VAL A 88 47.45 -56.00 -14.65
C VAL A 88 48.41 -55.44 -13.59
N SER A 89 48.67 -54.12 -13.62
CA SER A 89 49.61 -53.45 -12.72
C SER A 89 48.95 -52.93 -11.43
N THR A 90 49.75 -52.62 -10.40
CA THR A 90 49.25 -52.03 -9.15
C THR A 90 48.56 -50.69 -9.40
N THR A 91 49.13 -49.83 -10.24
CA THR A 91 48.54 -48.54 -10.64
C THR A 91 47.20 -48.74 -11.36
N GLU A 92 47.12 -49.71 -12.27
CA GLU A 92 45.87 -50.04 -12.96
C GLU A 92 44.79 -50.55 -12.00
N LYS A 93 45.16 -51.34 -10.97
CA LYS A 93 44.19 -51.81 -9.96
C LYS A 93 43.62 -50.66 -9.16
N ILE A 94 44.46 -49.71 -8.74
CA ILE A 94 44.05 -48.51 -7.99
C ILE A 94 43.15 -47.63 -8.87
N LEU A 95 43.55 -47.37 -10.12
CA LEU A 95 42.74 -46.63 -11.09
C LEU A 95 41.39 -47.31 -11.31
N TYR A 96 41.37 -48.61 -11.57
CA TYR A 96 40.14 -49.37 -11.78
C TYR A 96 39.22 -49.30 -10.57
N GLN A 97 39.74 -49.51 -9.36
CA GLN A 97 38.93 -49.41 -8.14
C GLN A 97 38.28 -48.03 -8.01
N ARG A 98 39.06 -46.96 -8.13
CA ARG A 98 38.55 -45.59 -8.01
C ARG A 98 37.51 -45.25 -9.07
N LEU A 99 37.80 -45.59 -10.32
CA LEU A 99 36.90 -45.33 -11.45
C LEU A 99 35.63 -46.18 -11.35
N SER A 100 35.71 -47.40 -10.81
CA SER A 100 34.54 -48.28 -10.65
C SER A 100 33.55 -47.74 -9.63
N GLU A 101 34.05 -47.16 -8.54
CA GLU A 101 33.22 -46.49 -7.53
C GLU A 101 32.56 -45.24 -8.12
N GLU A 102 33.33 -44.40 -8.81
CA GLU A 102 32.84 -43.17 -9.43
C GLU A 102 31.81 -43.44 -10.54
N PHE A 103 32.13 -44.37 -11.44
CA PHE A 103 31.27 -44.71 -12.58
C PHE A 103 29.95 -45.36 -12.13
N ARG A 104 30.00 -46.27 -11.14
CA ARG A 104 28.81 -46.87 -10.57
C ARG A 104 27.90 -45.82 -9.93
N ASP A 105 28.45 -44.91 -9.13
CA ASP A 105 27.67 -43.83 -8.53
C ASP A 105 27.07 -42.90 -9.60
N LEU A 106 27.80 -42.58 -10.68
CA LEU A 106 27.28 -41.77 -11.78
C LEU A 106 26.12 -42.45 -12.53
N ILE A 107 26.15 -43.76 -12.71
CA ILE A 107 25.08 -44.49 -13.42
C ILE A 107 23.86 -44.70 -12.50
N GLU A 108 24.08 -45.25 -11.30
CA GLU A 108 23.01 -45.68 -10.41
C GLU A 108 22.30 -44.48 -9.75
N ASN A 109 23.05 -43.44 -9.38
CA ASN A 109 22.52 -42.28 -8.67
C ASN A 109 21.97 -41.22 -9.62
N THR A 110 20.80 -41.50 -10.20
CA THR A 110 20.13 -40.59 -11.16
C THR A 110 19.74 -39.22 -10.58
N LYS A 111 19.71 -39.08 -9.24
CA LYS A 111 19.38 -37.83 -8.53
C LYS A 111 20.60 -37.01 -8.14
N ARG A 112 21.81 -37.48 -8.46
CA ARG A 112 23.05 -36.78 -8.19
C ARG A 112 23.09 -35.44 -8.94
N PRO A 113 23.19 -34.29 -8.24
CA PRO A 113 23.06 -32.97 -8.87
C PRO A 113 24.26 -32.62 -9.76
N ASP A 114 25.43 -33.20 -9.50
CA ASP A 114 26.67 -32.94 -10.24
C ASP A 114 26.93 -33.95 -11.37
N ARG A 115 25.99 -34.88 -11.64
CA ARG A 115 26.14 -35.92 -12.66
C ARG A 115 26.39 -35.38 -14.07
N THR A 116 25.79 -34.25 -14.39
CA THR A 116 25.87 -33.59 -15.71
C THR A 116 27.24 -32.93 -15.96
N TYR A 117 28.10 -32.85 -14.95
CA TYR A 117 29.44 -32.25 -15.09
C TYR A 117 30.52 -33.23 -15.55
N TYR A 118 30.30 -34.54 -15.40
CA TYR A 118 31.29 -35.57 -15.77
C TYR A 118 31.16 -36.03 -17.22
N PHE A 119 29.99 -35.78 -17.82
CA PHE A 119 29.67 -36.19 -19.18
C PHE A 119 29.49 -34.96 -20.07
N PHE A 120 30.14 -35.00 -21.23
CA PHE A 120 30.00 -34.00 -22.28
C PHE A 120 29.52 -34.70 -23.55
N LYS A 121 28.74 -34.00 -24.36
CA LYS A 121 28.35 -34.44 -25.70
C LYS A 121 28.99 -33.53 -26.73
N TYR A 122 29.40 -34.13 -27.84
CA TYR A 122 29.86 -33.40 -29.01
C TYR A 122 29.22 -33.97 -30.26
N GLN A 123 29.13 -33.13 -31.28
CA GLN A 123 28.68 -33.53 -32.60
C GLN A 123 29.91 -33.84 -33.46
N ASP A 124 29.97 -35.06 -33.98
CA ASP A 124 31.00 -35.49 -34.94
C ASP A 124 30.74 -34.84 -36.31
N GLY A 125 31.73 -34.81 -37.21
CA GLY A 125 31.59 -34.21 -38.56
C GLY A 125 30.51 -34.87 -39.44
N GLY A 126 30.02 -36.05 -39.03
CA GLY A 126 28.85 -36.72 -39.62
C GLY A 126 27.49 -36.33 -39.01
N GLY A 127 27.46 -35.37 -38.07
CA GLY A 127 26.23 -34.87 -37.43
C GLY A 127 25.71 -35.73 -36.27
N PHE A 128 26.41 -36.80 -35.87
CA PHE A 128 26.00 -37.69 -34.79
C PHE A 128 26.51 -37.21 -33.42
N TRP A 129 25.64 -37.29 -32.41
CA TRP A 129 26.02 -36.99 -31.03
C TRP A 129 26.80 -38.15 -30.40
N ARG A 130 27.93 -37.80 -29.78
CA ARG A 130 28.83 -38.74 -29.10
C ARG A 130 29.03 -38.32 -27.65
N LEU A 131 29.21 -39.32 -26.79
CA LEU A 131 29.44 -39.12 -25.35
C LEU A 131 30.94 -39.10 -25.05
N ILE A 132 31.35 -38.14 -24.23
CA ILE A 132 32.67 -38.06 -23.62
C ILE A 132 32.51 -38.14 -22.12
N TRP A 133 33.32 -38.96 -21.48
CA TRP A 133 33.45 -39.02 -20.03
C TRP A 133 34.80 -38.46 -19.60
N ILE A 134 34.78 -37.52 -18.65
CA ILE A 134 35.99 -36.95 -18.05
C ILE A 134 36.14 -37.51 -16.64
N PRO A 135 36.93 -38.59 -16.45
CA PRO A 135 37.08 -39.23 -15.15
C PRO A 135 37.77 -38.29 -14.15
N GLY A 136 37.25 -38.21 -12.92
CA GLY A 136 37.78 -37.36 -11.86
C GLY A 136 37.65 -35.86 -12.14
N TYR A 137 36.79 -35.43 -13.05
CA TYR A 137 36.45 -34.03 -13.18
C TYR A 137 35.57 -33.59 -12.02
N THR A 138 36.10 -32.78 -11.12
CA THR A 138 35.29 -32.13 -10.07
C THR A 138 35.13 -30.66 -10.39
N PRO A 139 33.90 -30.15 -10.56
CA PRO A 139 33.72 -28.71 -10.72
C PRO A 139 34.22 -28.01 -9.46
N LYS A 140 34.93 -26.90 -9.64
CA LYS A 140 35.43 -26.04 -8.54
C LYS A 140 34.31 -25.57 -7.60
N SER A 141 33.05 -25.64 -8.04
CA SER A 141 31.83 -25.26 -7.32
C SER A 141 31.13 -26.39 -6.55
N GLN A 142 31.72 -27.57 -6.35
CA GLN A 142 31.07 -28.68 -5.61
C GLN A 142 30.66 -28.32 -4.17
N GLU A 143 31.18 -27.25 -3.60
CA GLU A 143 30.56 -26.62 -2.44
C GLU A 143 29.33 -25.85 -2.90
N GLY A 144 28.22 -26.57 -3.13
CA GLY A 144 26.92 -26.04 -3.50
C GLY A 144 26.50 -24.93 -2.54
N GLY A 145 26.87 -23.71 -2.89
CA GLY A 145 26.63 -22.55 -2.07
C GLY A 145 25.18 -22.12 -2.21
N THR A 146 24.54 -21.79 -1.09
CA THR A 146 23.23 -21.14 -1.17
C THR A 146 23.45 -19.69 -1.62
N PRO A 147 22.80 -19.23 -2.70
CA PRO A 147 22.84 -17.82 -3.05
C PRO A 147 22.13 -17.01 -1.94
N MET A 148 22.84 -16.04 -1.39
CA MET A 148 22.37 -15.16 -0.32
C MET A 148 22.55 -13.71 -0.76
N ILE A 149 21.59 -12.85 -0.42
CA ILE A 149 21.78 -11.40 -0.51
C ILE A 149 22.25 -10.94 0.87
N CYS A 150 23.24 -10.04 0.92
CA CYS A 150 23.73 -9.49 2.17
C CYS A 150 22.65 -8.59 2.82
N ASP A 151 22.36 -8.82 4.11
CA ASP A 151 21.35 -8.07 4.89
C ASP A 151 21.76 -6.61 5.22
N ASP A 152 22.98 -6.20 4.89
CA ASP A 152 23.46 -4.82 5.12
C ASP A 152 22.96 -3.90 3.98
N GLU A 153 22.21 -2.86 4.35
CA GLU A 153 21.58 -1.88 3.43
C GLU A 153 22.62 -1.21 2.50
N GLU A 154 23.86 -1.06 2.96
CA GLU A 154 24.94 -0.47 2.15
C GLU A 154 25.62 -1.48 1.22
N CYS A 155 25.62 -2.78 1.56
CA CYS A 155 26.31 -3.80 0.77
C CYS A 155 25.40 -4.38 -0.32
N SER A 156 24.21 -4.88 0.06
CA SER A 156 23.21 -5.52 -0.83
C SER A 156 23.71 -6.50 -1.90
N GLN A 157 24.95 -7.00 -1.77
CA GLN A 157 25.58 -7.86 -2.77
C GLN A 157 25.04 -9.29 -2.68
N LEU A 158 24.85 -9.91 -3.84
CA LEU A 158 24.61 -11.34 -3.97
C LEU A 158 25.93 -12.10 -3.77
N TYR A 159 25.94 -13.09 -2.88
CA TYR A 159 27.09 -13.95 -2.65
C TYR A 159 26.69 -15.41 -2.43
N LEU A 160 27.61 -16.32 -2.70
CA LEU A 160 27.42 -17.75 -2.47
C LEU A 160 27.87 -18.12 -1.05
N ARG A 161 26.96 -18.68 -0.25
CA ARG A 161 27.26 -19.19 1.08
C ARG A 161 27.62 -20.67 1.00
N LEU A 162 28.90 -20.98 1.17
CA LEU A 162 29.39 -22.36 1.21
C LEU A 162 28.96 -23.05 2.52
N PRO A 163 28.57 -24.34 2.50
CA PRO A 163 28.01 -25.03 3.66
C PRO A 163 28.97 -25.13 4.86
N LYS A 164 30.29 -25.04 4.65
CA LYS A 164 31.32 -25.05 5.70
C LYS A 164 31.87 -23.67 6.05
N ALA A 165 31.49 -22.62 5.30
CA ALA A 165 31.95 -21.26 5.56
C ALA A 165 31.12 -20.58 6.66
N LYS A 166 31.76 -19.69 7.42
CA LYS A 166 31.04 -18.81 8.36
C LYS A 166 29.99 -18.00 7.59
N ALA A 167 28.83 -17.78 8.19
CA ALA A 167 27.67 -17.11 7.59
C ALA A 167 27.87 -15.61 7.28
N ALA A 168 29.10 -15.12 7.18
CA ALA A 168 29.40 -13.73 6.93
C ALA A 168 29.60 -13.49 5.44
N CYS A 169 29.00 -12.41 4.91
CA CYS A 169 29.33 -11.91 3.58
C CYS A 169 30.85 -11.64 3.50
N PRO A 170 31.56 -12.07 2.44
CA PRO A 170 33.01 -11.97 2.35
C PRO A 170 33.52 -10.52 2.35
N ILE A 171 32.76 -9.59 1.76
CA ILE A 171 33.07 -8.16 1.75
C ILE A 171 32.95 -7.58 3.17
N CYS A 172 31.84 -7.93 3.82
CA CYS A 172 31.51 -7.53 5.18
C CYS A 172 32.46 -8.11 6.25
N ALA A 173 32.95 -9.33 6.06
CA ALA A 173 33.79 -10.04 7.01
C ALA A 173 35.17 -9.38 7.22
N HIS A 174 35.65 -8.62 6.24
CA HIS A 174 36.92 -7.90 6.31
C HIS A 174 36.83 -6.55 7.06
N VAL A 175 35.63 -6.13 7.48
CA VAL A 175 35.45 -4.90 8.28
C VAL A 175 35.67 -5.22 9.77
N PRO A 176 36.60 -4.55 10.47
CA PRO A 176 36.90 -4.86 11.88
C PRO A 176 35.67 -4.76 12.77
N THR A 177 35.36 -5.84 13.49
CA THR A 177 34.17 -6.03 14.34
C THR A 177 33.99 -4.95 15.42
N ALA A 178 35.07 -4.28 15.83
CA ALA A 178 35.03 -3.14 16.76
C ALA A 178 34.32 -1.92 16.17
N LYS A 179 34.50 -1.63 14.86
CA LYS A 179 33.79 -0.55 14.17
C LYS A 179 32.30 -0.88 14.02
N ARG A 180 31.95 -2.15 13.77
CA ARG A 180 30.55 -2.62 13.68
C ARG A 180 29.77 -2.41 14.98
N LYS A 181 30.30 -2.87 16.12
CA LYS A 181 29.64 -2.69 17.43
C LYS A 181 29.50 -1.21 17.83
N ALA A 182 30.48 -0.37 17.48
CA ALA A 182 30.42 1.07 17.77
C ALA A 182 29.36 1.79 16.91
N ILE A 183 29.25 1.44 15.62
CA ILE A 183 28.25 2.00 14.70
C ILE A 183 26.83 1.54 15.10
N GLU A 184 26.63 0.27 15.44
CA GLU A 184 25.35 -0.25 15.91
C GLU A 184 24.91 0.39 17.23
N ALA A 185 25.83 0.56 18.19
CA ALA A 185 25.55 1.25 19.45
C ALA A 185 25.21 2.74 19.24
N ALA A 186 25.88 3.41 18.30
CA ALA A 186 25.58 4.78 17.92
C ALA A 186 24.21 4.90 17.22
N ARG A 187 23.86 3.98 16.29
CA ARG A 187 22.55 3.93 15.62
C ARG A 187 21.42 3.67 16.62
N ARG A 188 21.62 2.78 17.59
CA ARG A 188 20.63 2.50 18.67
C ARG A 188 20.41 3.71 19.57
N LYS A 189 21.47 4.43 19.96
CA LYS A 189 21.36 5.69 20.71
C LYS A 189 20.65 6.78 19.90
N ARG A 190 21.01 6.95 18.62
CA ARG A 190 20.36 7.92 17.72
C ARG A 190 18.87 7.65 17.57
N ASN A 191 18.49 6.39 17.35
CA ASN A 191 17.08 6.00 17.22
C ASN A 191 16.30 6.19 18.53
N PHE A 192 16.94 5.96 19.69
CA PHE A 192 16.33 6.22 20.99
C PHE A 192 16.08 7.73 21.20
N TYR A 193 17.07 8.58 20.91
CA TYR A 193 16.89 10.03 21.02
C TYR A 193 15.89 10.58 20.00
N SER A 194 15.86 10.07 18.76
CA SER A 194 14.84 10.49 17.78
C SER A 194 13.44 10.10 18.21
N ALA A 195 13.26 8.90 18.77
CA ALA A 195 11.98 8.46 19.32
C ALA A 195 11.55 9.31 20.54
N LEU A 196 12.50 9.66 21.42
CA LEU A 196 12.24 10.55 22.56
C LEU A 196 11.83 11.95 22.10
N ILE A 197 12.51 12.51 21.10
CA ILE A 197 12.17 13.83 20.53
C ILE A 197 10.79 13.79 19.87
N LEU A 198 10.48 12.76 19.09
CA LEU A 198 9.15 12.60 18.49
C LEU A 198 8.06 12.48 19.56
N LEU A 199 8.32 11.75 20.65
CA LEU A 199 7.39 11.63 21.76
C LEU A 199 7.20 12.97 22.49
N LEU A 200 8.27 13.73 22.71
CA LEU A 200 8.19 15.08 23.29
C LEU A 200 7.44 16.05 22.37
N LEU A 201 7.65 15.98 21.06
CA LEU A 201 6.90 16.78 20.08
C LEU A 201 5.42 16.40 20.07
N LEU A 202 5.09 15.11 20.18
CA LEU A 202 3.71 14.63 20.24
C LEU A 202 3.03 15.08 21.53
N VAL A 203 3.70 14.98 22.68
CA VAL A 203 3.21 15.50 23.96
C VAL A 203 3.05 17.02 23.91
N GLY A 204 4.01 17.74 23.33
CA GLY A 204 3.93 19.18 23.08
C GLY A 204 2.74 19.55 22.21
N TRP A 205 2.49 18.78 21.14
CA TRP A 205 1.36 18.98 20.25
C TRP A 205 0.01 18.75 20.95
N VAL A 206 -0.13 17.64 21.69
CA VAL A 206 -1.36 17.35 22.47
C VAL A 206 -1.61 18.43 23.52
N THR A 207 -0.56 18.84 24.25
CA THR A 207 -0.67 19.87 25.28
C THR A 207 -0.89 21.28 24.73
N TRP A 208 -0.54 21.53 23.46
CA TRP A 208 -0.90 22.77 22.78
C TRP A 208 -2.36 22.73 22.28
N ASN A 209 -2.78 21.60 21.71
CA ASN A 209 -4.08 21.51 21.05
C ASN A 209 -5.27 21.47 22.03
N GLN A 210 -5.04 21.08 23.30
CA GLN A 210 -6.05 21.12 24.37
C GLN A 210 -6.61 22.52 24.70
N PHE A 211 -6.01 23.59 24.16
CA PHE A 211 -6.48 24.97 24.36
C PHE A 211 -7.49 25.44 23.30
N THR A 212 -7.82 24.61 22.31
CA THR A 212 -8.77 24.96 21.25
C THR A 212 -10.15 24.35 21.52
N LEU A 213 -11.22 25.02 21.07
CA LEU A 213 -12.58 24.46 21.11
C LEU A 213 -12.94 23.84 19.77
N LEU A 214 -13.66 22.72 19.82
CA LEU A 214 -14.21 22.05 18.66
C LEU A 214 -15.67 22.49 18.51
N VAL A 215 -15.96 23.27 17.47
CA VAL A 215 -17.31 23.77 17.19
C VAL A 215 -17.83 23.07 15.94
N LYS A 216 -19.03 22.50 16.03
CA LYS A 216 -19.74 21.85 14.92
C LYS A 216 -21.08 22.54 14.70
N PRO A 217 -21.44 22.93 13.46
CA PRO A 217 -20.61 22.89 12.24
C PRO A 217 -19.42 23.87 12.31
N GLY A 218 -18.31 23.51 11.65
CA GLY A 218 -17.05 24.29 11.68
C GLY A 218 -16.93 25.34 10.58
N VAL A 219 -17.75 25.23 9.53
CA VAL A 219 -17.89 26.20 8.44
C VAL A 219 -19.38 26.43 8.27
N CYS A 220 -19.81 27.69 8.21
CA CYS A 220 -21.23 28.04 8.13
C CYS A 220 -21.43 29.08 7.03
N GLU A 221 -22.14 28.65 5.99
CA GLU A 221 -22.71 29.52 4.98
C GLU A 221 -24.22 29.33 5.04
N THR A 222 -24.97 30.38 5.36
CA THR A 222 -26.42 30.27 5.52
C THR A 222 -27.14 31.48 4.94
N PRO A 223 -28.36 31.31 4.40
CA PRO A 223 -29.15 32.44 3.93
C PRO A 223 -29.72 33.26 5.10
N VAL A 224 -30.04 34.53 4.84
CA VAL A 224 -30.70 35.41 5.81
C VAL A 224 -32.00 34.78 6.34
N GLY A 225 -32.28 34.96 7.64
CA GLY A 225 -33.48 34.47 8.32
C GLY A 225 -33.34 33.06 8.90
N THR A 226 -32.26 32.34 8.59
CA THR A 226 -32.02 30.99 9.12
C THR A 226 -31.43 31.01 10.53
N GLN A 227 -31.81 29.98 11.31
CA GLN A 227 -31.27 29.74 12.65
C GLN A 227 -30.30 28.57 12.62
N VAL A 228 -29.09 28.76 13.16
CA VAL A 228 -28.04 27.73 13.21
C VAL A 228 -27.76 27.33 14.65
N ASP A 229 -27.82 26.04 14.92
CA ASP A 229 -27.45 25.44 16.21
C ASP A 229 -25.96 25.04 16.21
N PHE A 230 -25.23 25.46 17.26
CA PHE A 230 -23.82 25.09 17.43
C PHE A 230 -23.62 24.11 18.58
N ARG A 231 -22.93 22.99 18.31
CA ARG A 231 -22.44 22.07 19.34
C ARG A 231 -20.98 22.35 19.62
N ILE A 232 -20.67 22.63 20.89
CA ILE A 232 -19.34 23.04 21.33
C ILE A 232 -18.76 21.97 22.25
N MET A 233 -17.66 21.39 21.81
CA MET A 233 -16.98 20.30 22.49
C MET A 233 -15.56 20.72 22.87
N THR A 234 -15.10 20.16 23.98
CA THR A 234 -13.68 20.23 24.35
C THR A 234 -12.95 19.02 23.78
N PRO A 235 -11.75 19.20 23.19
CA PRO A 235 -10.97 18.09 22.67
C PRO A 235 -10.61 17.13 23.80
N GLY A 236 -10.66 15.83 23.49
CA GLY A 236 -10.28 14.77 24.41
C GLY A 236 -8.78 14.67 24.61
N LEU A 237 -8.35 13.68 25.38
CA LEU A 237 -6.93 13.35 25.63
C LEU A 237 -6.13 13.07 24.34
N ASP A 238 -6.83 12.74 23.26
CA ASP A 238 -6.29 12.45 21.94
C ASP A 238 -6.05 13.70 21.08
N GLY A 239 -6.46 14.89 21.52
CA GLY A 239 -6.33 16.15 20.76
C GLY A 239 -7.22 16.25 19.51
N PHE A 240 -7.83 15.13 19.07
CA PHE A 240 -8.74 15.03 17.93
C PHE A 240 -10.22 14.95 18.33
N GLY A 241 -10.52 14.72 19.61
CA GLY A 241 -11.90 14.65 20.11
C GLY A 241 -12.64 13.37 19.68
N LEU A 242 -11.91 12.28 19.40
CA LEU A 242 -12.46 10.95 19.12
C LEU A 242 -12.72 10.16 20.41
N LEU A 243 -11.95 10.40 21.48
CA LEU A 243 -12.11 9.77 22.79
C LEU A 243 -12.24 10.81 23.92
N LEU A 244 -13.26 10.66 24.77
CA LEU A 244 -13.52 11.51 25.97
C LEU A 244 -13.80 13.01 25.68
N SER A 245 -14.36 13.37 24.52
CA SER A 245 -14.82 14.75 24.30
C SER A 245 -15.96 15.12 25.24
N LYS A 246 -15.86 16.24 25.96
CA LYS A 246 -16.95 16.75 26.82
C LYS A 246 -17.71 17.87 26.10
N ASP A 247 -19.02 17.70 26.01
CA ASP A 247 -19.94 18.75 25.54
C ASP A 247 -20.00 19.86 26.60
N VAL A 248 -19.66 21.08 26.18
CA VAL A 248 -19.60 22.27 27.03
C VAL A 248 -20.54 23.35 26.56
N THR A 249 -21.48 23.02 25.68
CA THR A 249 -22.30 24.00 24.96
C THR A 249 -23.03 24.96 25.91
N GLN A 250 -23.53 24.51 27.06
CA GLN A 250 -24.22 25.39 28.01
C GLN A 250 -23.29 26.34 28.80
N SER A 251 -21.99 26.10 28.81
CA SER A 251 -20.99 26.82 29.64
C SER A 251 -20.06 27.75 28.84
N VAL A 252 -20.41 28.03 27.58
CA VAL A 252 -19.58 28.80 26.65
C VAL A 252 -20.16 30.21 26.49
N LEU A 253 -19.29 31.21 26.65
CA LEU A 253 -19.56 32.59 26.28
C LEU A 253 -19.49 32.71 24.75
N ARG A 254 -20.50 33.35 24.18
CA ARG A 254 -20.67 33.50 22.73
C ARG A 254 -20.80 34.98 22.41
N ALA A 255 -20.14 35.42 21.37
CA ALA A 255 -20.28 36.78 20.86
C ALA A 255 -20.15 36.77 19.34
N SER A 256 -21.03 37.50 18.67
CA SER A 256 -20.84 37.88 17.27
C SER A 256 -20.04 39.18 17.24
N GLU A 257 -19.06 39.28 16.34
CA GLU A 257 -18.31 40.53 16.14
C GLU A 257 -19.18 41.62 15.50
N ASP A 258 -20.17 41.22 14.69
CA ASP A 258 -21.17 42.11 14.10
C ASP A 258 -22.59 41.55 14.34
N PRO A 259 -23.31 42.07 15.34
CA PRO A 259 -24.70 41.68 15.64
C PRO A 259 -25.68 42.04 14.52
N ALA A 260 -25.37 43.01 13.65
CA ALA A 260 -26.26 43.39 12.55
C ALA A 260 -26.25 42.34 11.43
N VAL A 261 -25.14 41.59 11.28
CA VAL A 261 -25.01 40.49 10.30
C VAL A 261 -25.53 39.18 10.88
N ALA A 262 -25.10 38.82 12.08
CA ALA A 262 -25.60 37.62 12.77
C ALA A 262 -25.70 37.86 14.28
N ALA A 263 -26.85 37.54 14.87
CA ALA A 263 -27.15 37.78 16.28
C ALA A 263 -27.59 36.49 16.99
N PHE A 264 -27.21 36.36 18.27
CA PHE A 264 -27.75 35.29 19.12
C PHE A 264 -29.10 35.73 19.69
N LEU A 265 -30.07 34.82 19.74
CA LEU A 265 -31.39 35.10 20.31
C LEU A 265 -31.28 35.21 21.84
N GLU A 266 -31.85 36.27 22.43
CA GLU A 266 -31.69 36.64 23.85
C GLU A 266 -32.31 35.65 24.85
N ASN A 267 -33.05 34.63 24.39
CA ASN A 267 -33.86 33.73 25.23
C ASN A 267 -33.21 32.38 25.55
N GLY A 268 -31.88 32.29 25.59
CA GLY A 268 -31.18 31.07 26.02
C GLY A 268 -31.16 29.93 24.99
N THR A 269 -31.58 30.20 23.75
CA THR A 269 -31.39 29.25 22.65
C THR A 269 -29.97 29.37 22.11
N GLN A 270 -29.31 28.25 21.87
CA GLN A 270 -27.95 28.16 21.34
C GLN A 270 -27.88 28.54 19.84
N LYS A 271 -28.90 29.27 19.38
CA LYS A 271 -29.24 29.52 17.99
C LYS A 271 -28.72 30.89 17.59
N LEU A 272 -27.92 30.89 16.53
CA LEU A 272 -27.51 32.11 15.84
C LEU A 272 -28.50 32.38 14.71
N LEU A 273 -29.08 33.58 14.70
CA LEU A 273 -29.94 34.06 13.63
C LEU A 273 -29.09 34.85 12.61
N ALA A 274 -29.21 34.47 11.34
CA ALA A 274 -28.65 35.25 10.23
C ALA A 274 -29.57 36.45 9.94
N VAL A 275 -29.08 37.68 10.12
CA VAL A 275 -29.91 38.90 10.09
C VAL A 275 -29.73 39.67 8.78
N THR A 276 -28.50 40.01 8.40
CA THR A 276 -28.21 40.71 7.14
C THR A 276 -27.13 39.99 6.34
N PRO A 277 -27.13 40.09 4.99
CA PRO A 277 -26.08 39.51 4.16
C PRO A 277 -24.72 40.13 4.47
N GLY A 278 -23.69 39.30 4.63
CA GLY A 278 -22.35 39.76 5.01
C GLY A 278 -21.49 38.66 5.59
N GLU A 279 -20.25 38.99 5.95
CA GLU A 279 -19.32 38.09 6.63
C GLU A 279 -19.04 38.61 8.04
N THR A 280 -19.14 37.74 9.05
CA THR A 280 -18.84 38.09 10.44
C THR A 280 -18.08 36.98 11.15
N ASN A 281 -17.37 37.31 12.22
CA ASN A 281 -16.69 36.33 13.04
C ASN A 281 -17.49 36.04 14.31
N VAL A 282 -17.77 34.77 14.55
CA VAL A 282 -18.41 34.29 15.77
C VAL A 282 -17.34 33.74 16.72
N LYS A 283 -17.28 34.32 17.92
CA LYS A 283 -16.29 33.99 18.96
C LYS A 283 -16.92 33.13 20.05
N PHE A 284 -16.27 32.01 20.36
CA PHE A 284 -16.64 31.09 21.42
C PHE A 284 -15.52 31.04 22.46
N GLN A 285 -15.85 31.24 23.74
CA GLN A 285 -14.89 31.24 24.83
C GLN A 285 -15.38 30.47 26.05
N THR A 286 -14.52 29.61 26.61
CA THR A 286 -14.74 28.97 27.92
C THR A 286 -13.42 28.88 28.67
N GLY A 287 -13.32 29.58 29.81
CA GLY A 287 -12.06 29.78 30.51
C GLY A 287 -10.97 30.35 29.60
N LEU A 288 -9.86 29.62 29.47
CA LEU A 288 -8.72 29.97 28.60
C LEU A 288 -8.89 29.54 27.14
N ARG A 289 -9.89 28.70 26.83
CA ARG A 289 -10.09 28.14 25.50
C ARG A 289 -10.92 29.09 24.64
N ARG A 290 -10.44 29.34 23.42
CA ARG A 290 -11.06 30.26 22.46
C ARG A 290 -11.13 29.64 21.08
N LYS A 291 -12.21 29.89 20.35
CA LYS A 291 -12.34 29.56 18.92
C LYS A 291 -13.11 30.66 18.22
N THR A 292 -12.62 31.06 17.06
CA THR A 292 -13.28 32.00 16.16
C THR A 292 -13.68 31.26 14.89
N LEU A 293 -14.94 31.39 14.49
CA LEU A 293 -15.46 30.88 13.23
C LEU A 293 -15.81 32.03 12.31
N LYS A 294 -15.52 31.88 11.02
CA LYS A 294 -16.04 32.75 9.98
C LYS A 294 -17.45 32.29 9.64
N PHE A 295 -18.40 33.21 9.68
CA PHE A 295 -19.81 32.98 9.40
C PHE A 295 -20.22 33.87 8.23
N LYS A 296 -20.66 33.26 7.14
CA LYS A 296 -21.06 33.97 5.92
C LYS A 296 -22.56 33.89 5.74
N VAL A 297 -23.21 35.05 5.78
CA VAL A 297 -24.62 35.20 5.49
C VAL A 297 -24.78 35.53 4.02
N ILE A 298 -25.35 34.59 3.28
CA ILE A 298 -25.64 34.75 1.85
C ILE A 298 -26.97 35.51 1.72
N PRO A 299 -27.10 36.44 0.76
CA PRO A 299 -28.41 37.01 0.43
C PRO A 299 -29.43 35.90 0.18
N PRO A 300 -30.71 36.10 0.47
CA PRO A 300 -31.72 35.12 0.12
C PRO A 300 -31.69 34.87 -1.40
N THR A 301 -31.21 33.70 -1.83
CA THR A 301 -31.34 33.26 -3.22
C THR A 301 -32.83 33.14 -3.54
N ALA A 302 -33.24 33.45 -4.78
CA ALA A 302 -34.64 33.34 -5.20
C ALA A 302 -35.20 31.94 -4.87
N ALA A 303 -36.23 31.90 -4.02
CA ALA A 303 -36.93 30.66 -3.70
C ALA A 303 -37.59 30.12 -4.99
N HIS A 304 -37.43 28.83 -5.24
CA HIS A 304 -38.03 28.16 -6.39
C HIS A 304 -39.56 28.15 -6.27
N SER A 305 -40.05 27.84 -5.06
CA SER A 305 -41.48 27.79 -4.72
C SER A 305 -41.71 28.29 -3.29
N VAL A 306 -42.86 28.91 -3.05
CA VAL A 306 -43.34 29.33 -1.73
C VAL A 306 -44.73 28.75 -1.46
N TRP A 307 -45.02 28.39 -0.22
CA TRP A 307 -46.35 27.96 0.22
C TRP A 307 -46.63 28.43 1.65
N ILE A 308 -47.90 28.61 1.98
CA ILE A 308 -48.33 28.96 3.33
C ILE A 308 -48.73 27.67 4.06
N GLU A 309 -48.14 27.43 5.22
CA GLU A 309 -48.54 26.39 6.14
C GLU A 309 -49.40 27.00 7.26
N SER A 310 -50.50 26.34 7.61
CA SER A 310 -51.37 26.75 8.71
C SER A 310 -51.51 25.64 9.73
N SER A 311 -51.52 25.99 11.01
CA SER A 311 -51.81 25.03 12.09
C SER A 311 -53.24 24.47 12.04
N ARG A 312 -54.18 25.16 11.35
CA ARG A 312 -55.59 24.79 11.22
C ARG A 312 -56.16 25.26 9.88
N GLU A 313 -56.94 24.40 9.24
CA GLU A 313 -57.66 24.75 8.00
C GLU A 313 -59.02 25.42 8.27
N ASN A 314 -59.65 25.08 9.41
CA ASN A 314 -60.92 25.64 9.86
C ASN A 314 -60.75 26.40 11.18
N LEU A 315 -61.36 27.58 11.26
CA LEU A 315 -61.30 28.43 12.44
C LEU A 315 -62.71 28.72 12.95
N ALA A 316 -62.90 28.63 14.27
CA ALA A 316 -64.10 29.19 14.89
C ALA A 316 -63.91 30.68 15.15
N VAL A 317 -64.97 31.47 15.06
CA VAL A 317 -64.95 32.89 15.43
C VAL A 317 -64.40 33.04 16.86
N GLY A 318 -63.43 33.95 17.04
CA GLY A 318 -62.73 34.18 18.30
C GLY A 318 -61.51 33.27 18.55
N THR A 319 -61.18 32.37 17.62
CA THR A 319 -59.97 31.53 17.73
C THR A 319 -58.83 32.04 16.86
N THR A 320 -57.61 31.66 17.24
CA THR A 320 -56.38 31.98 16.52
C THR A 320 -55.72 30.74 15.93
N ALA A 321 -55.02 30.91 14.82
CA ALA A 321 -54.09 29.91 14.28
C ALA A 321 -52.75 30.55 13.91
N GLN A 322 -51.70 29.74 13.98
CA GLN A 322 -50.38 30.13 13.49
C GLN A 322 -50.28 29.80 12.00
N VAL A 323 -49.72 30.73 11.23
CA VAL A 323 -49.41 30.57 9.82
C VAL A 323 -47.94 30.88 9.57
N ARG A 324 -47.32 30.15 8.63
CA ARG A 324 -45.93 30.33 8.25
C ARG A 324 -45.80 30.35 6.74
N LEU A 325 -45.04 31.30 6.20
CA LEU A 325 -44.64 31.24 4.80
C LEU A 325 -43.35 30.44 4.71
N LEU A 326 -43.36 29.33 3.98
CA LEU A 326 -42.17 28.51 3.74
C LEU A 326 -41.72 28.66 2.28
N GLY A 327 -40.41 28.77 2.08
CA GLY A 327 -39.79 28.83 0.76
C GLY A 327 -38.80 27.69 0.56
N LYS A 328 -38.86 27.03 -0.59
CA LYS A 328 -37.87 26.02 -1.01
C LYS A 328 -36.85 26.65 -1.95
N PHE A 329 -35.57 26.55 -1.60
CA PHE A 329 -34.48 27.16 -2.37
C PHE A 329 -34.02 26.25 -3.51
N SER A 330 -33.72 26.87 -4.65
CA SER A 330 -33.41 26.22 -5.93
C SER A 330 -32.10 25.42 -5.93
N GLU A 331 -31.11 25.88 -5.16
CA GLU A 331 -29.74 25.35 -5.19
C GLU A 331 -29.59 24.10 -4.30
N ASP A 332 -30.10 24.17 -3.07
CA ASP A 332 -29.87 23.11 -2.06
C ASP A 332 -31.14 22.34 -1.67
N GLY A 333 -32.31 22.74 -2.18
CA GLY A 333 -33.60 22.14 -1.82
C GLY A 333 -34.02 22.39 -0.36
N THR A 334 -33.27 23.20 0.38
CA THR A 334 -33.55 23.59 1.76
C THR A 334 -34.87 24.35 1.86
N VAL A 335 -35.57 24.15 2.97
CA VAL A 335 -36.79 24.90 3.30
C VAL A 335 -36.45 25.91 4.38
N ALA A 336 -36.75 27.19 4.15
CA ALA A 336 -36.63 28.23 5.18
C ALA A 336 -37.97 28.89 5.46
N ASP A 337 -38.11 29.38 6.70
CA ASP A 337 -39.24 30.19 7.13
C ASP A 337 -39.02 31.64 6.66
N LEU A 338 -39.93 32.10 5.80
CA LEU A 338 -39.93 33.43 5.20
C LEU A 338 -41.03 34.33 5.78
N THR A 339 -41.70 33.92 6.87
CA THR A 339 -42.87 34.62 7.42
C THR A 339 -42.62 36.10 7.69
N GLN A 340 -41.44 36.42 8.23
CA GLN A 340 -41.00 37.78 8.57
C GLN A 340 -40.53 38.59 7.37
N ALA A 341 -40.08 37.91 6.31
CA ALA A 341 -39.60 38.55 5.09
C ALA A 341 -40.72 38.75 4.04
N ALA A 342 -41.93 38.27 4.32
CA ALA A 342 -43.05 38.27 3.41
C ALA A 342 -43.92 39.53 3.56
N VAL A 343 -44.47 39.98 2.44
CA VAL A 343 -45.55 40.97 2.42
C VAL A 343 -46.88 40.21 2.44
N TRP A 344 -47.65 40.42 3.49
CA TRP A 344 -48.95 39.78 3.69
C TRP A 344 -50.08 40.72 3.27
N GLU A 345 -51.01 40.21 2.47
CA GLU A 345 -52.16 40.94 1.97
C GLU A 345 -53.46 40.21 2.35
N ILE A 346 -54.40 40.96 2.93
CA ILE A 346 -55.74 40.48 3.27
C ILE A 346 -56.78 41.36 2.58
N PRO A 347 -57.84 40.79 1.97
CA PRO A 347 -58.97 41.57 1.45
C PRO A 347 -59.64 42.42 2.54
N ALA A 348 -60.06 43.64 2.21
CA ALA A 348 -60.64 44.59 3.17
C ALA A 348 -61.86 44.05 3.96
N ASN A 349 -62.66 43.17 3.34
CA ASN A 349 -63.84 42.55 3.96
C ASN A 349 -63.58 41.10 4.42
N SER A 350 -62.33 40.75 4.71
CA SER A 350 -61.98 39.38 5.10
C SER A 350 -62.51 39.05 6.51
N PRO A 351 -63.02 37.82 6.72
CA PRO A 351 -63.46 37.36 8.04
C PRO A 351 -62.33 37.10 9.04
N ILE A 352 -61.07 37.34 8.66
CA ILE A 352 -59.88 37.12 9.50
C ILE A 352 -59.05 38.39 9.64
N TYR A 353 -58.26 38.45 10.70
CA TYR A 353 -57.22 39.45 10.93
C TYR A 353 -55.87 38.75 11.04
N PHE A 354 -54.83 39.31 10.41
CA PHE A 354 -53.48 38.77 10.48
C PHE A 354 -52.59 39.74 11.24
N ASN A 355 -51.79 39.19 12.15
CA ASN A 355 -50.75 39.91 12.85
C ASN A 355 -49.56 38.97 13.07
N ASP A 356 -48.43 39.31 12.47
CA ASP A 356 -47.11 38.71 12.74
C ASP A 356 -47.07 37.16 12.78
N GLY A 357 -47.65 36.49 11.77
CA GLY A 357 -47.69 35.03 11.69
C GLY A 357 -48.86 34.38 12.45
N PHE A 358 -49.77 35.18 13.00
CA PHE A 358 -51.01 34.70 13.61
C PHE A 358 -52.23 35.24 12.86
N ILE A 359 -53.22 34.38 12.67
CA ILE A 359 -54.53 34.75 12.16
C ILE A 359 -55.59 34.62 13.25
N GLU A 360 -56.49 35.58 13.34
CA GLU A 360 -57.63 35.62 14.26
C GLU A 360 -58.93 35.67 13.47
N ALA A 361 -59.88 34.79 13.79
CA ALA A 361 -61.18 34.73 13.15
C ALA A 361 -62.18 35.74 13.75
N LYS A 362 -62.65 36.69 12.94
CA LYS A 362 -63.56 37.78 13.36
C LYS A 362 -65.02 37.53 13.03
N SER A 363 -65.31 36.91 11.88
CA SER A 363 -66.69 36.66 11.44
C SER A 363 -66.76 35.38 10.61
N THR A 364 -67.94 34.80 10.46
CA THR A 364 -68.11 33.57 9.67
C THR A 364 -67.99 33.86 8.17
N GLY A 365 -67.30 32.98 7.42
CA GLY A 365 -67.16 33.11 5.98
C GLY A 365 -65.92 32.43 5.42
N LYS A 366 -65.71 32.58 4.11
CA LYS A 366 -64.47 32.16 3.44
C LYS A 366 -63.45 33.30 3.49
N ALA A 367 -62.23 32.99 3.91
CA ALA A 367 -61.13 33.93 3.97
C ALA A 367 -60.05 33.54 2.96
N GLN A 368 -59.38 34.54 2.39
CA GLN A 368 -58.18 34.35 1.59
C GLN A 368 -57.04 35.18 2.19
N LEU A 369 -55.92 34.53 2.46
CA LEU A 369 -54.68 35.15 2.91
C LEU A 369 -53.64 35.01 1.80
N LYS A 370 -53.12 36.14 1.31
CA LYS A 370 -52.07 36.15 0.29
C LYS A 370 -50.74 36.54 0.92
N ALA A 371 -49.69 35.82 0.57
CA ALA A 371 -48.33 36.13 0.97
C ALA A 371 -47.47 36.27 -0.27
N ALA A 372 -46.66 37.32 -0.29
CA ALA A 372 -45.74 37.62 -1.36
C ALA A 372 -44.32 37.71 -0.83
N TYR A 373 -43.39 37.10 -1.57
CA TYR A 373 -41.97 37.15 -1.27
C TYR A 373 -41.20 37.61 -2.50
N ILE A 374 -40.32 38.59 -2.30
CA ILE A 374 -39.38 39.10 -3.31
C ILE A 374 -38.00 38.91 -2.71
N ALA A 375 -37.15 38.12 -3.38
CA ALA A 375 -35.78 37.94 -2.94
C ALA A 375 -35.00 39.26 -3.11
N PRO A 376 -34.13 39.65 -2.15
CA PRO A 376 -33.31 40.85 -2.28
C PRO A 376 -32.44 40.81 -3.54
N GLY A 377 -32.62 41.79 -4.44
CA GLY A 377 -31.93 41.85 -5.73
C GLY A 377 -32.64 41.10 -6.87
N ASP A 378 -33.78 40.46 -6.59
CA ASP A 378 -34.66 39.89 -7.60
C ASP A 378 -35.85 40.82 -7.89
N THR A 379 -36.35 40.78 -9.12
CA THR A 379 -37.58 41.47 -9.54
C THR A 379 -38.78 40.52 -9.59
N GLN A 380 -38.57 39.21 -9.47
CA GLN A 380 -39.65 38.22 -9.53
C GLN A 380 -40.32 38.05 -8.17
N LYS A 381 -41.61 38.39 -8.12
CA LYS A 381 -42.49 38.15 -6.97
C LYS A 381 -42.95 36.68 -6.97
N LYS A 382 -42.76 35.99 -5.84
CA LYS A 382 -43.34 34.66 -5.59
C LYS A 382 -44.54 34.81 -4.66
N GLU A 383 -45.67 34.22 -5.02
CA GLU A 383 -46.92 34.37 -4.29
C GLU A 383 -47.46 33.02 -3.84
N ALA A 384 -48.05 33.00 -2.65
CA ALA A 384 -48.82 31.89 -2.12
C ALA A 384 -50.16 32.39 -1.61
N VAL A 385 -51.19 31.55 -1.74
CA VAL A 385 -52.56 31.85 -1.29
C VAL A 385 -53.03 30.73 -0.39
N LEU A 386 -53.54 31.09 0.78
CA LEU A 386 -54.20 30.19 1.72
C LEU A 386 -55.69 30.52 1.77
N GLU A 387 -56.53 29.51 1.52
CA GLU A 387 -57.97 29.62 1.70
C GLU A 387 -58.37 28.99 3.04
N LEU A 388 -59.20 29.71 3.81
CA LEU A 388 -59.65 29.28 5.13
C LEU A 388 -61.16 29.39 5.23
N THR A 389 -61.76 28.51 6.02
CA THR A 389 -63.19 28.58 6.34
C THR A 389 -63.36 28.94 7.81
N VAL A 390 -64.11 30.02 8.07
CA VAL A 390 -64.45 30.46 9.42
C VAL A 390 -65.88 30.07 9.76
N THR A 391 -66.05 29.25 10.80
CA THR A 391 -67.33 28.75 11.30
C THR A 391 -67.73 29.41 12.62
N LYS A 392 -69.03 29.35 12.97
CA LYS A 392 -69.55 29.95 14.21
C LYS A 392 -69.16 29.15 15.45
N GLU A 393 -68.94 27.84 15.30
CA GLU A 393 -68.61 26.91 16.38
C GLU A 393 -67.33 26.14 16.02
N PRO A 394 -66.50 25.76 17.02
CA PRO A 394 -65.34 24.89 16.81
C PRO A 394 -65.82 23.52 16.33
N VAL A 395 -65.26 23.07 15.19
CA VAL A 395 -65.47 21.73 14.63
C VAL A 395 -64.54 20.74 15.31
#